data_AF-A0A2E3SB47-F1
#
_entry.id   AF-A0A2E3SB47-F1
#
_cell.length_a   1.000
_cell.length_b   1.000
_cell.length_c   1.000
_cell.angle_alpha   90.00
_cell.angle_beta   90.00
_cell.angle_gamma   90.00
#
_symmetry.space_group_name_H-M   'P 1'
#
loop_
_entity.id
_entity.type
_entity.pdbx_description
1 polymer ?
#
loop_
_entity_poly.entity_id
_entity_poly.type
_entity_poly.pdbx_seq_one_letter_code
_entity_poly.pdbx_strand_id
1 'polypeptide(L)'
;MEKQDKKKKVGAIRISGLSGLIILFILTVISCDNSAKQNYDDLTKIKVGMSIDEVRNIMRNQPIDEKEVYYNKIKNGEIDGNGKDTLYMMVYESVFGSSDDYRILISPKDSTVKKVYLGH
;
A
#
# COMPACT_ATOMS: atom_id res chain seq x y z
N MET A 1 66.12 37.16 -37.87
CA MET A 1 64.94 36.32 -38.17
C MET A 1 64.46 35.69 -36.87
N GLU A 2 63.29 36.13 -36.44
CA GLU A 2 62.63 35.84 -35.17
C GLU A 2 62.10 34.39 -35.17
N LYS A 3 62.45 33.59 -34.16
CA LYS A 3 61.83 32.29 -33.92
C LYS A 3 60.93 32.41 -32.68
N GLN A 4 59.67 32.71 -32.94
CA GLN A 4 58.55 32.44 -32.05
C GLN A 4 58.05 31.02 -32.35
N ASP A 5 57.97 30.13 -31.37
CA ASP A 5 56.70 29.43 -31.09
C ASP A 5 56.77 28.55 -29.82
N LYS A 6 56.03 29.04 -28.81
CA LYS A 6 54.99 28.33 -28.05
C LYS A 6 55.30 26.98 -27.37
N LYS A 7 55.54 27.13 -26.07
CA LYS A 7 54.76 26.60 -24.92
C LYS A 7 53.72 25.48 -25.18
N LYS A 8 53.72 24.59 -24.16
CA LYS A 8 52.60 23.86 -23.52
C LYS A 8 52.27 22.46 -24.05
N LYS A 9 53.00 21.47 -23.51
CA LYS A 9 52.44 20.13 -23.25
C LYS A 9 51.41 20.26 -22.13
N VAL A 10 50.13 20.17 -22.48
CA VAL A 10 49.05 19.92 -21.51
C VAL A 10 48.78 18.42 -21.57
N GLY A 11 49.27 17.69 -20.58
CA GLY A 11 48.92 16.29 -20.41
C GLY A 11 47.43 16.20 -20.11
N ALA A 12 46.66 15.64 -21.04
CA ALA A 12 45.28 15.28 -20.79
C ALA A 12 45.26 14.13 -19.78
N ILE A 13 44.87 14.43 -18.55
CA ILE A 13 44.60 13.42 -17.53
C ILE A 13 43.29 12.73 -17.93
N ARG A 14 43.39 11.53 -18.51
CA ARG A 14 42.25 10.63 -18.67
C ARG A 14 42.01 9.94 -17.33
N ILE A 15 41.07 10.47 -16.55
CA ILE A 15 40.51 9.73 -15.41
C ILE A 15 39.27 9.01 -15.93
N SER A 16 39.47 7.79 -16.43
CA SER A 16 38.41 6.80 -16.64
C SER A 16 37.89 6.34 -15.28
N GLY A 17 37.03 7.14 -14.66
CA GLY A 17 36.43 6.86 -13.35
C GLY A 17 34.95 6.52 -13.48
N LEU A 18 34.65 5.42 -14.17
CA LEU A 18 33.31 4.82 -14.27
C LEU A 18 32.93 4.14 -12.95
N SER A 19 32.96 4.88 -11.84
CA SER A 19 32.82 4.34 -10.48
C SER A 19 31.96 5.19 -9.57
N GLY A 20 31.35 6.26 -10.08
CA GLY A 20 30.52 7.18 -9.31
C GLY A 20 29.01 6.88 -9.33
N LEU A 21 28.55 5.84 -10.05
CA LEU A 21 27.13 5.58 -10.25
C LEU A 21 26.58 4.37 -9.47
N ILE A 22 27.45 3.58 -8.82
CA ILE A 22 27.07 2.30 -8.20
C ILE A 22 26.60 2.46 -6.75
N ILE A 23 27.08 3.49 -6.04
CA ILE A 23 26.76 3.70 -4.61
C ILE A 23 25.35 4.27 -4.40
N LEU A 24 24.78 4.96 -5.40
CA LEU A 24 23.42 5.51 -5.30
C LEU A 24 22.33 4.44 -5.47
N PHE A 25 22.66 3.27 -6.04
CA PHE A 25 21.69 2.18 -6.29
C PHE A 25 21.51 1.25 -5.08
N ILE A 26 22.41 1.30 -4.09
CA ILE A 26 22.39 0.41 -2.92
C ILE A 26 21.48 0.97 -1.79
N LEU A 27 21.14 2.26 -1.81
CA LEU A 27 20.27 2.87 -0.79
C LEU A 27 18.75 2.74 -1.08
N THR A 28 18.34 2.25 -2.25
CA THR A 28 16.92 2.15 -2.64
C THR A 28 16.28 0.78 -2.40
N VAL A 29 17.02 -0.19 -1.84
CA VAL A 29 16.58 -1.60 -1.72
C VAL A 29 16.03 -1.98 -0.34
N ILE A 30 15.77 -1.02 0.57
CA ILE A 30 15.23 -1.31 1.92
C ILE A 30 13.88 -0.62 2.18
N SER A 31 13.10 -0.32 1.15
CA SER A 31 11.65 -0.19 1.35
C SER A 31 11.06 -1.59 1.37
N CYS A 32 11.27 -2.29 2.49
CA CYS A 32 10.45 -3.44 2.83
C CYS A 32 9.02 -2.91 2.95
N ASP A 33 8.17 -3.26 2.00
CA ASP A 33 6.81 -2.75 1.93
C ASP A 33 6.06 -3.13 3.21
N ASN A 34 5.80 -2.13 4.05
CA ASN A 34 5.17 -2.31 5.36
C ASN A 34 3.66 -2.11 5.25
N SER A 35 3.12 -2.14 4.03
CA SER A 35 1.71 -2.03 3.66
C SER A 35 0.83 -2.88 4.57
N ALA A 36 1.14 -4.16 4.73
CA ALA A 36 0.38 -5.11 5.52
C ALA A 36 0.26 -4.72 7.00
N LYS A 37 1.38 -4.29 7.62
CA LYS A 37 1.36 -3.82 9.02
C LYS A 37 0.56 -2.53 9.16
N GLN A 38 0.74 -1.60 8.21
CA GLN A 38 0.01 -0.33 8.22
C GLN A 38 -1.50 -0.56 8.02
N ASN A 39 -1.88 -1.49 7.15
CA ASN A 39 -3.26 -1.90 6.95
C ASN A 39 -3.85 -2.44 8.25
N TYR A 40 -3.15 -3.34 8.94
CA TYR A 40 -3.60 -3.84 10.24
C TYR A 40 -3.79 -2.69 11.25
N ASP A 41 -2.78 -1.84 11.40
CA ASP A 41 -2.80 -0.70 12.33
C ASP A 41 -3.97 0.27 12.01
N ASP A 42 -4.31 0.47 10.72
CA ASP A 42 -5.40 1.36 10.31
C ASP A 42 -6.77 0.71 10.46
N LEU A 43 -6.92 -0.57 10.10
CA LEU A 43 -8.16 -1.32 10.19
C LEU A 43 -8.64 -1.46 11.64
N THR A 44 -7.73 -1.54 12.63
CA THR A 44 -8.12 -1.57 14.06
C THR A 44 -8.81 -0.27 14.53
N LYS A 45 -8.65 0.82 13.79
CA LYS A 45 -9.32 2.11 14.08
C LYS A 45 -10.72 2.18 13.50
N ILE A 46 -11.04 1.32 12.52
CA ILE A 46 -12.33 1.31 11.83
C ILE A 46 -13.38 0.62 12.69
N LYS A 47 -14.58 1.21 12.77
CA LYS A 47 -15.70 0.70 13.57
C LYS A 47 -16.93 0.49 12.70
N VAL A 48 -17.78 -0.44 13.12
CA VAL A 48 -19.11 -0.65 12.52
C VAL A 48 -19.89 0.67 12.57
N GLY A 49 -20.53 1.02 11.46
CA GLY A 49 -21.30 2.25 11.30
C GLY A 49 -20.51 3.44 10.75
N MET A 50 -19.18 3.38 10.67
CA MET A 50 -18.40 4.42 9.97
C MET A 50 -18.77 4.46 8.49
N SER A 51 -18.74 5.65 7.90
CA SER A 51 -18.94 5.84 6.46
C SER A 51 -17.73 5.37 5.65
N ILE A 52 -17.94 5.06 4.38
CA ILE A 52 -16.84 4.71 3.45
C ILE A 52 -15.80 5.84 3.31
N ASP A 53 -16.21 7.10 3.43
CA ASP A 53 -15.30 8.24 3.33
C ASP A 53 -14.41 8.36 4.57
N GLU A 54 -14.96 8.11 5.76
CA GLU A 54 -14.15 8.00 6.98
C GLU A 54 -13.15 6.85 6.89
N VAL A 55 -13.56 5.70 6.35
CA VAL A 55 -12.66 4.56 6.11
C VAL A 55 -11.51 4.96 5.18
N ARG A 56 -11.81 5.61 4.05
CA ARG A 56 -10.80 6.07 3.08
C ARG A 56 -9.84 7.11 3.67
N ASN A 57 -10.31 7.93 4.61
CA ASN A 57 -9.45 8.89 5.31
C ASN A 57 -8.55 8.23 6.38
N ILE A 58 -8.96 7.09 6.93
CA ILE A 58 -8.17 6.32 7.91
C ILE A 58 -7.12 5.45 7.21
N MET A 59 -7.48 4.81 6.11
CA MET A 59 -6.62 3.86 5.41
C MET A 59 -5.52 4.59 4.63
N ARG A 60 -4.26 4.30 4.95
CA ARG A 60 -3.10 4.85 4.22
C ARG A 60 -2.90 4.23 2.84
N ASN A 61 -3.23 2.95 2.71
CA ASN A 61 -3.09 2.21 1.46
C ASN A 61 -4.45 2.00 0.81
N GLN A 62 -4.44 1.86 -0.52
CA GLN A 62 -5.63 1.48 -1.27
C GLN A 62 -5.90 -0.03 -1.09
N PRO A 63 -7.16 -0.47 -1.16
CA PRO A 63 -7.48 -1.89 -1.22
C PRO A 63 -6.84 -2.54 -2.45
N ILE A 64 -6.46 -3.81 -2.32
CA ILE A 64 -5.90 -4.62 -3.42
C ILE A 64 -7.00 -5.18 -4.34
N ASP A 65 -8.23 -5.26 -3.83
CA ASP A 65 -9.41 -5.70 -4.57
C ASP A 65 -10.65 -5.04 -3.97
N GLU A 66 -11.61 -4.69 -4.82
CA GLU A 66 -12.91 -4.17 -4.43
C GLU A 66 -14.00 -4.84 -5.26
N LYS A 67 -14.98 -5.46 -4.60
CA LYS A 67 -16.04 -6.19 -5.32
C LYS A 67 -17.34 -6.28 -4.55
N GLU A 68 -18.43 -6.43 -5.30
CA GLU A 68 -19.73 -6.77 -4.74
C GLU A 68 -19.80 -8.26 -4.39
N VAL A 69 -20.34 -8.59 -3.22
CA VAL A 69 -20.47 -9.95 -2.71
C VAL A 69 -21.85 -10.19 -2.12
N TYR A 70 -22.36 -11.42 -2.30
CA TYR A 70 -23.54 -11.89 -1.60
C TYR A 70 -23.11 -12.53 -0.28
N TYR A 71 -23.48 -11.92 0.84
CA TYR A 71 -23.07 -12.37 2.17
C TYR A 71 -24.29 -12.66 3.03
N ASN A 72 -24.12 -13.46 4.09
CA ASN A 72 -25.16 -13.59 5.11
C ASN A 72 -25.44 -12.21 5.69
N LYS A 73 -26.70 -11.93 6.01
CA LYS A 73 -27.09 -10.63 6.58
C LYS A 73 -26.21 -10.31 7.80
N ILE A 74 -25.81 -9.06 7.94
CA ILE A 74 -25.00 -8.59 9.07
C ILE A 74 -25.79 -7.56 9.85
N LYS A 75 -25.98 -7.80 11.15
CA LYS A 75 -26.67 -6.88 12.06
C LYS A 75 -25.72 -6.54 13.21
N ASN A 76 -25.42 -5.25 13.38
CA ASN A 76 -24.55 -4.75 14.44
C ASN A 76 -23.16 -5.43 14.50
N GLY A 77 -22.58 -5.79 13.36
CA GLY A 77 -21.27 -6.48 13.28
C GLY A 77 -21.34 -8.02 13.41
N GLU A 78 -22.51 -8.58 13.70
CA GLU A 78 -22.73 -10.02 13.83
C GLU A 78 -23.41 -10.60 12.60
N ILE A 79 -23.10 -11.86 12.29
CA ILE A 79 -23.73 -12.56 11.17
C ILE A 79 -25.12 -13.00 11.64
N ASP A 80 -26.15 -12.41 11.03
CA ASP A 80 -27.54 -12.85 11.13
C ASP A 80 -27.72 -13.98 10.11
N GLY A 81 -27.89 -15.21 10.60
CA GLY A 81 -28.07 -16.40 9.78
C GLY A 81 -29.34 -16.39 8.91
N ASN A 82 -30.19 -15.36 9.03
CA ASN A 82 -31.44 -15.25 8.31
C ASN A 82 -31.31 -14.34 7.08
N GLY A 83 -31.12 -14.97 5.93
CA GLY A 83 -31.12 -14.33 4.62
C GLY A 83 -29.75 -13.85 4.17
N LYS A 84 -29.72 -13.20 3.01
CA LYS A 84 -28.52 -12.70 2.36
C LYS A 84 -28.69 -11.23 2.00
N ASP A 85 -27.63 -10.46 2.16
CA ASP A 85 -27.55 -9.08 1.68
C ASP A 85 -26.40 -8.96 0.68
N THR A 86 -26.57 -8.08 -0.29
CA THR A 86 -25.50 -7.65 -1.19
C THR A 86 -24.65 -6.60 -0.49
N LEU A 87 -23.35 -6.84 -0.39
CA LEU A 87 -22.38 -5.98 0.28
C LEU A 87 -21.24 -5.63 -0.67
N TYR A 88 -20.62 -4.48 -0.44
CA TYR A 88 -19.39 -4.08 -1.08
C TYR A 88 -18.21 -4.47 -0.19
N MET A 89 -17.26 -5.24 -0.73
CA MET A 89 -16.10 -5.73 0.01
C MET A 89 -14.84 -5.05 -0.50
N MET A 90 -14.09 -4.44 0.42
CA MET A 90 -12.74 -3.92 0.16
C MET A 90 -11.72 -4.86 0.82
N VAL A 91 -10.78 -5.36 0.04
CA VAL A 91 -9.75 -6.32 0.46
C VAL A 91 -8.43 -5.61 0.61
N TYR A 92 -7.72 -5.86 1.71
CA TYR A 92 -6.41 -5.29 1.99
C TYR A 92 -5.41 -6.40 2.27
N GLU A 93 -4.19 -6.21 1.77
CA GLU A 93 -3.08 -7.12 2.01
C GLU A 93 -2.85 -7.34 3.51
N SER A 94 -2.75 -8.62 3.87
CA SER A 94 -2.43 -9.08 5.22
C SER A 94 -0.94 -9.36 5.41
N VAL A 95 -0.50 -9.55 6.66
CA VAL A 95 0.90 -9.88 6.94
C VAL A 95 1.26 -11.24 6.35
N PHE A 96 2.49 -11.36 5.84
CA PHE A 96 3.00 -12.60 5.29
C PHE A 96 2.84 -13.76 6.28
N GLY A 97 2.18 -14.83 5.84
CA GLY A 97 1.86 -16.01 6.68
C GLY A 97 0.45 -16.01 7.28
N SER A 98 -0.34 -14.96 7.08
CA SER A 98 -1.79 -15.01 7.35
C SER A 98 -2.49 -15.99 6.39
N SER A 99 -3.53 -16.68 6.86
CA SER A 99 -4.36 -17.55 6.00
C SER A 99 -5.23 -16.74 5.04
N ASP A 100 -5.59 -15.52 5.44
CA ASP A 100 -6.58 -14.69 4.78
C ASP A 100 -6.19 -13.21 4.79
N ASP A 101 -6.51 -12.53 3.68
CA ASP A 101 -6.44 -11.08 3.60
C ASP A 101 -7.49 -10.38 4.48
N TYR A 102 -7.15 -9.15 4.87
CA TYR A 102 -8.05 -8.31 5.64
C TYR A 102 -9.19 -7.78 4.78
N ARG A 103 -10.38 -7.61 5.36
CA ARG A 103 -11.59 -7.25 4.60
C ARG A 103 -12.46 -6.27 5.37
N ILE A 104 -13.04 -5.32 4.65
CA ILE A 104 -14.11 -4.46 5.16
C ILE A 104 -15.35 -4.75 4.32
N LEU A 105 -16.46 -5.05 4.99
CA LEU A 105 -17.78 -5.17 4.36
C LEU A 105 -18.56 -3.88 4.58
N ILE A 106 -19.02 -3.28 3.49
CA ILE A 106 -19.78 -2.03 3.45
C ILE A 106 -21.15 -2.33 2.87
N SER A 107 -22.20 -1.74 3.44
CA SER A 107 -23.51 -1.81 2.80
C SER A 107 -23.62 -0.76 1.69
N PRO A 108 -23.94 -1.14 0.45
CA PRO A 108 -24.13 -0.18 -0.64
C PRO A 108 -25.36 0.72 -0.41
N LYS A 109 -26.30 0.31 0.47
CA LYS A 109 -27.53 1.06 0.74
C LYS A 109 -27.28 2.33 1.54
N ASP A 110 -26.41 2.26 2.55
CA ASP A 110 -26.13 3.38 3.46
C ASP A 110 -24.66 3.82 3.44
N SER A 111 -23.82 3.17 2.63
CA SER A 111 -22.38 3.42 2.51
C SER A 111 -21.64 3.35 3.85
N THR A 112 -22.10 2.47 4.75
CA THR A 112 -21.49 2.27 6.08
C THR A 112 -20.85 0.91 6.25
N VAL A 113 -19.83 0.85 7.10
CA VAL A 113 -19.15 -0.38 7.53
C VAL A 113 -20.12 -1.25 8.30
N LYS A 114 -20.31 -2.48 7.81
CA LYS A 114 -21.05 -3.54 8.49
C LYS A 114 -20.14 -4.47 9.28
N LYS A 115 -18.92 -4.72 8.80
CA LYS A 115 -17.96 -5.61 9.47
C LYS A 115 -16.53 -5.40 8.98
N VAL A 116 -15.57 -5.67 9.86
CA VAL A 116 -14.13 -5.69 9.56
C VAL A 116 -13.59 -7.06 9.95
N TYR A 117 -12.75 -7.65 9.09
CA TYR A 117 -12.08 -8.93 9.29
C TYR A 117 -10.56 -8.71 9.24
N LEU A 118 -9.85 -9.12 10.28
CA LEU A 118 -8.40 -8.91 10.44
C LEU A 118 -7.58 -10.20 10.31
N GLY A 119 -8.15 -11.27 9.73
CA GLY A 119 -7.57 -12.62 9.85
C GLY A 119 -7.66 -13.16 11.28
N HIS A 120 -7.36 -14.45 11.46
CA HIS A 120 -7.32 -15.13 12.76
C HIS A 120 -5.90 -15.58 13.08
#